data_AF-A0A7Y2PX04-F1
#
_entry.id   AF-A0A7Y2PX04-F1
#
_cell.length_a   1.000
_cell.length_b   1.000
_cell.length_c   1.000
_cell.angle_alpha   90.00
_cell.angle_beta   90.00
_cell.angle_gamma   90.00
#
_symmetry.space_group_name_H-M   'P 1'
#
loop_
_entity.id
_entity.type
_entity.pdbx_description
1 polymer ?
#
loop_
_entity_poly.entity_id
_entity_poly.type
_entity_poly.pdbx_seq_one_letter_code
_entity_poly.pdbx_strand_id
1 'polypeptide(L)'
;MFRFVLSAIFSLWLLLLSTAVYASTSLNFDRQHNARLDGVWNYYPNQLIIGSEASQISPSKIIKTVQLPASFFSISGQKDGLATFQQHFKLPESAVGQQIYLYIPYQYGAYQFL
;
A
#
# COMPACT_ATOMS: atom_id res chain seq x y z
N MET A 1 26.35 2.32 37.50
CA MET A 1 25.15 2.98 36.95
C MET A 1 25.18 3.14 35.42
N PHE A 2 26.29 3.57 34.81
CA PHE A 2 26.40 3.82 33.35
C PHE A 2 26.04 2.63 32.44
N ARG A 3 26.45 1.40 32.79
CA ARG A 3 26.16 0.18 31.99
C ARG A 3 24.67 -0.17 31.92
N PHE A 4 23.89 0.16 32.97
CA PHE A 4 22.45 -0.09 33.00
C PHE A 4 21.68 0.88 32.10
N VAL A 5 22.12 2.15 32.06
CA VAL A 5 21.51 3.19 31.21
C VAL A 5 21.74 2.87 29.72
N LEU A 6 22.95 2.44 29.35
CA LEU A 6 23.27 2.08 27.96
C LEU A 6 22.48 0.84 27.49
N SER A 7 22.33 -0.15 28.36
CA SER A 7 21.50 -1.34 28.09
C SER A 7 20.03 -0.97 27.91
N ALA A 8 19.50 -0.08 28.75
CA ALA A 8 18.11 0.38 28.65
C ALA A 8 17.87 1.16 27.35
N ILE A 9 18.80 2.01 26.92
CA ILE A 9 18.71 2.74 25.65
C ILE A 9 18.75 1.78 24.47
N PHE A 10 19.64 0.79 24.49
CA PHE A 10 19.73 -0.21 23.41
C PHE A 10 18.47 -1.07 23.32
N SER A 11 17.91 -1.51 24.46
CA SER A 11 16.64 -2.24 24.49
C SER A 11 15.46 -1.39 24.03
N LEU A 12 15.42 -0.10 24.40
CA LEU A 12 14.39 0.83 23.95
C LEU A 12 14.49 1.08 22.43
N TRP A 13 15.73 1.17 21.91
CA TRP A 13 16.00 1.29 20.48
C TRP A 13 15.56 0.03 19.72
N LEU A 14 15.85 -1.16 20.24
CA LEU A 14 15.43 -2.44 19.65
C LEU A 14 13.90 -2.61 19.63
N LEU A 15 13.21 -2.14 20.68
CA LEU A 15 11.74 -2.13 20.77
C LEU A 15 11.09 -1.13 19.80
N LEU A 16 11.75 -0.02 19.48
CA LEU A 16 11.27 0.94 18.48
C LEU A 16 11.39 0.39 17.05
N LEU A 17 12.45 -0.37 16.74
CA LEU A 17 12.64 -0.98 15.42
C LEU A 17 11.58 -2.05 15.07
N SER A 18 11.03 -2.76 16.05
CA SER A 18 10.04 -3.83 15.79
C SER A 18 8.62 -3.31 15.52
N THR A 19 8.35 -2.01 15.78
CA THR A 19 7.01 -1.42 15.64
C THR A 19 6.75 -0.75 14.30
N ALA A 20 7.66 -0.86 13.33
CA ALA A 20 7.31 -0.64 11.92
C ALA A 20 6.43 -1.81 11.41
N VAL A 21 5.32 -2.05 12.11
CA VAL A 21 4.23 -2.91 11.67
C VAL A 21 3.65 -2.21 10.46
N TYR A 22 3.85 -2.82 9.28
CA TYR A 22 3.12 -2.44 8.08
C TYR A 22 1.63 -2.48 8.41
N ALA A 23 1.01 -1.32 8.55
CA ALA A 23 -0.43 -1.21 8.75
C ALA A 23 -1.10 -1.75 7.48
N SER A 24 -1.49 -3.02 7.51
CA SER A 24 -2.22 -3.67 6.43
C SER A 24 -3.71 -3.62 6.75
N THR A 25 -4.51 -3.25 5.75
CA THR A 25 -5.96 -3.20 5.91
C THR A 25 -6.53 -4.60 5.69
N SER A 26 -7.21 -5.15 6.70
CA SER A 26 -7.90 -6.44 6.59
C SER A 26 -9.16 -6.30 5.76
N LEU A 27 -9.31 -7.14 4.74
CA LEU A 27 -10.53 -7.23 3.96
C LEU A 27 -11.47 -8.27 4.55
N ASN A 28 -12.76 -7.96 4.52
CA ASN A 28 -13.82 -8.88 4.92
C ASN A 28 -14.78 -9.07 3.74
N PHE A 29 -14.60 -10.17 3.00
CA PHE A 29 -15.44 -10.56 1.88
C PHE A 29 -15.63 -12.08 1.87
N ASP A 30 -16.68 -12.53 1.20
CA ASP A 30 -16.97 -13.94 0.96
C ASP A 30 -17.63 -14.13 -0.43
N ARG A 31 -18.30 -15.25 -0.67
CA ARG A 31 -18.94 -15.53 -1.97
C ARG A 31 -20.17 -14.65 -2.26
N GLN A 32 -20.79 -14.08 -1.24
CA GLN A 32 -22.03 -13.30 -1.33
C GLN A 32 -21.77 -11.81 -1.09
N HIS A 33 -20.66 -11.47 -0.43
CA HIS A 33 -20.34 -10.11 -0.01
C HIS A 33 -18.99 -9.67 -0.57
N ASN A 34 -18.96 -8.49 -1.19
CA ASN A 34 -17.73 -7.86 -1.69
C ASN A 34 -17.13 -6.91 -0.64
N ALA A 35 -15.81 -6.76 -0.63
CA ALA A 35 -15.11 -5.72 0.12
C ALA A 35 -14.72 -4.56 -0.80
N ARG A 36 -14.81 -3.32 -0.28
CA ARG A 36 -14.30 -2.13 -0.97
C ARG A 36 -12.80 -1.98 -0.71
N LEU A 37 -12.08 -1.47 -1.71
CA LEU A 37 -10.65 -1.17 -1.59
C LEU A 37 -10.38 0.33 -1.37
N ASP A 38 -11.42 1.08 -0.99
CA ASP A 38 -11.36 2.49 -0.64
C ASP A 38 -10.40 2.73 0.53
N GLY A 39 -9.79 3.91 0.58
CA GLY A 39 -8.89 4.27 1.67
C GLY A 39 -7.74 5.15 1.23
N VAL A 40 -6.74 5.24 2.09
CA VAL A 40 -5.48 5.93 1.80
C VAL A 40 -4.55 4.98 1.04
N TRP A 41 -4.00 5.41 -0.08
CA TRP A 41 -3.09 4.64 -0.93
C TRP A 41 -1.77 5.39 -1.10
N ASN A 42 -0.68 4.64 -1.30
CA ASN A 42 0.57 5.22 -1.75
C ASN A 42 0.45 5.58 -3.23
N TYR A 43 0.89 6.77 -3.60
CA TYR A 43 0.81 7.35 -4.93
C TYR A 43 2.19 7.78 -5.39
N TYR A 44 2.56 7.29 -6.57
CA TYR A 44 3.86 7.53 -7.20
C TYR A 44 3.62 8.27 -8.53
N PRO A 45 3.70 9.62 -8.54
CA PRO A 45 3.45 10.40 -9.74
C PRO A 45 4.54 10.16 -10.78
N ASN A 46 4.16 10.04 -12.06
CA ASN A 46 5.05 9.89 -13.21
C ASN A 46 6.00 8.69 -13.11
N GLN A 47 5.58 7.64 -12.40
CA GLN A 47 6.38 6.45 -12.16
C GLN A 47 5.55 5.19 -12.34
N LEU A 48 6.11 4.26 -13.10
CA LEU A 48 5.57 2.92 -13.28
C LEU A 48 6.42 1.96 -12.46
N ILE A 49 5.84 1.38 -11.42
CA ILE A 49 6.52 0.41 -10.56
C ILE A 49 6.22 -0.99 -11.08
N ILE A 50 7.24 -1.70 -11.57
CA ILE A 50 7.11 -3.07 -12.07
C ILE A 50 7.99 -4.02 -11.26
N GLY A 51 7.45 -5.21 -10.95
CA GLY A 51 8.22 -6.32 -10.40
C GLY A 51 8.81 -6.04 -9.01
N SER A 52 10.02 -6.54 -8.75
CA SER A 52 10.69 -6.45 -7.45
C SER A 52 11.02 -5.03 -6.99
N GLU A 53 10.95 -4.04 -7.88
CA GLU A 53 11.06 -2.62 -7.53
C GLU A 53 9.85 -2.11 -6.72
N ALA A 54 8.74 -2.86 -6.67
CA ALA A 54 7.59 -2.55 -5.82
C ALA A 54 7.86 -2.71 -4.33
N SER A 55 8.77 -3.60 -3.97
CA SER A 55 9.20 -3.80 -2.58
C SER A 55 10.38 -2.91 -2.19
N GLN A 56 11.05 -2.29 -3.17
CA GLN A 56 12.22 -1.43 -2.91
C GLN A 56 11.79 0.03 -2.89
N ILE A 57 11.65 0.56 -1.67
CA ILE A 57 11.54 2.01 -1.42
C ILE A 57 12.90 2.62 -1.78
N SER A 58 13.09 2.93 -3.07
CA SER A 58 14.27 3.69 -3.48
C SER A 58 14.19 5.09 -2.87
N PRO A 59 15.25 5.59 -2.22
CA PRO A 59 15.26 6.92 -1.60
C PRO A 59 15.05 8.07 -2.59
N SER A 60 15.15 7.82 -3.90
CA SER A 60 14.85 8.81 -4.96
C SER A 60 13.37 8.90 -5.32
N LYS A 61 12.51 8.06 -4.73
CA LYS A 61 11.11 7.92 -5.12
C LYS A 61 10.23 8.88 -4.33
N ILE A 62 9.62 9.87 -4.98
CA ILE A 62 8.63 10.74 -4.33
C ILE A 62 7.36 9.92 -4.11
N ILE A 63 7.06 9.63 -2.84
CA ILE A 63 5.85 8.94 -2.43
C ILE A 63 4.90 9.96 -1.80
N LYS A 64 3.66 9.99 -2.26
CA LYS A 64 2.57 10.74 -1.62
C LYS A 64 1.49 9.78 -1.16
N THR A 65 0.63 10.21 -0.26
CA THR A 65 -0.59 9.48 0.10
C THR A 65 -1.81 10.18 -0.49
N VAL A 66 -2.77 9.40 -0.98
CA VAL A 66 -3.99 9.91 -1.61
C VAL A 66 -5.20 9.09 -1.14
N GLN A 67 -6.36 9.73 -1.08
CA GLN A 67 -7.62 9.04 -0.79
C GLN A 67 -8.23 8.50 -2.09
N LEU A 68 -8.56 7.22 -2.13
CA LEU A 68 -9.32 6.58 -3.21
C LEU A 68 -10.71 6.14 -2.71
N PRO A 69 -11.75 6.10 -3.58
CA PRO A 69 -11.71 6.43 -5.01
C PRO A 69 -11.64 7.93 -5.27
N ALA A 70 -10.85 8.32 -6.28
CA ALA A 70 -10.74 9.69 -6.75
C ALA A 70 -10.34 9.70 -8.23
N SER A 71 -10.62 10.81 -8.93
CA SER A 71 -10.20 10.97 -10.32
C SER A 71 -8.70 11.22 -10.42
N PHE A 72 -8.08 10.83 -11.54
CA PHE A 72 -6.67 11.15 -11.78
C PHE A 72 -6.42 12.67 -11.73
N PHE A 73 -7.30 13.46 -12.36
CA PHE A 73 -7.23 14.93 -12.36
C PHE A 73 -7.26 15.54 -10.96
N SER A 74 -8.12 15.05 -10.07
CA SER A 74 -8.17 15.54 -8.68
C SER A 74 -6.89 15.26 -7.89
N ILE A 75 -6.12 14.24 -8.27
CA ILE A 75 -4.88 13.83 -7.60
C ILE A 75 -3.65 14.52 -8.22
N SER A 76 -3.57 14.55 -9.56
CA SER A 76 -2.38 14.99 -10.31
C SER A 76 -2.48 16.43 -10.83
N GLY A 77 -3.69 16.97 -10.94
CA GLY A 77 -3.97 18.22 -11.66
C GLY A 77 -3.90 18.08 -13.19
N GLN A 78 -3.66 16.88 -13.71
CA GLN A 78 -3.51 16.59 -15.14
C GLN A 78 -4.65 15.68 -15.64
N LYS A 79 -5.05 15.84 -16.90
CA LYS A 79 -6.12 15.01 -17.49
C LYS A 79 -5.63 13.61 -17.85
N ASP A 80 -4.34 13.49 -18.12
CA ASP A 80 -3.65 12.28 -18.56
C ASP A 80 -2.24 12.21 -17.93
N GLY A 81 -1.64 11.03 -18.02
CA GLY A 81 -0.30 10.80 -17.50
C GLY A 81 -0.12 9.39 -16.96
N LEU A 82 0.99 9.20 -16.26
CA LEU A 82 1.41 7.93 -15.71
C LEU A 82 1.51 8.06 -14.19
N ALA A 83 1.01 7.07 -13.46
CA ALA A 83 1.27 6.94 -12.04
C ALA A 83 1.04 5.51 -11.56
N THR A 84 1.61 5.19 -10.40
CA THR A 84 1.31 3.94 -9.68
C THR A 84 0.56 4.24 -8.40
N PHE A 85 -0.47 3.43 -8.10
CA PHE A 85 -1.20 3.39 -6.85
C PHE A 85 -0.94 2.06 -6.16
N GLN A 86 -0.51 2.08 -4.90
CA GLN A 86 -0.14 0.87 -4.16
C GLN A 86 -0.79 0.86 -2.77
N GLN A 87 -1.36 -0.30 -2.42
CA GLN A 87 -1.84 -0.60 -1.08
C GLN A 87 -1.69 -2.10 -0.80
N HIS A 88 -1.45 -2.46 0.47
CA HIS A 88 -1.37 -3.83 0.93
C HIS A 88 -2.63 -4.20 1.72
N PHE A 89 -3.30 -5.25 1.27
CA PHE A 89 -4.49 -5.79 1.91
C PHE A 89 -4.23 -7.17 2.47
N LYS A 90 -4.74 -7.44 3.66
CA LYS A 90 -4.78 -8.81 4.21
C LYS A 90 -6.06 -9.48 3.76
N LEU A 91 -5.92 -10.57 3.01
CA LEU A 91 -7.05 -11.39 2.57
C LEU A 91 -7.63 -12.20 3.75
N PRO A 92 -8.95 -12.46 3.77
CA PRO A 92 -9.54 -13.36 4.75
C PRO A 92 -9.06 -14.79 4.49
N GLU A 93 -8.91 -15.59 5.55
CA GLU A 93 -8.41 -16.97 5.45
C GLU A 93 -9.28 -17.84 4.53
N SER A 94 -10.59 -17.58 4.50
CA SER A 94 -11.56 -18.25 3.63
C SER A 94 -11.31 -18.04 2.13
N ALA A 95 -10.53 -17.03 1.74
CA ALA A 95 -10.18 -16.76 0.35
C ALA A 95 -8.94 -17.54 -0.13
N VAL A 96 -8.18 -18.18 0.78
CA VAL A 96 -6.99 -18.97 0.41
C VAL A 96 -7.40 -20.16 -0.47
N GLY A 97 -6.77 -20.30 -1.63
CA GLY A 97 -7.07 -21.34 -2.61
C GLY A 97 -8.39 -21.15 -3.37
N GLN A 98 -9.06 -20.01 -3.20
CA GLN A 98 -10.26 -19.65 -3.98
C GLN A 98 -9.89 -18.66 -5.11
N GLN A 99 -10.72 -18.63 -6.15
CA GLN A 99 -10.61 -17.58 -7.17
C GLN A 99 -11.19 -16.27 -6.63
N ILE A 100 -10.39 -15.21 -6.72
CA ILE A 100 -10.78 -13.86 -6.29
C ILE A 100 -10.90 -12.98 -7.53
N TYR A 101 -11.89 -12.10 -7.55
CA TYR A 101 -12.10 -11.14 -8.63
C TYR A 101 -11.89 -9.73 -8.10
N LEU A 102 -11.14 -8.93 -8.85
CA LEU A 102 -10.96 -7.51 -8.59
C LEU A 102 -11.82 -6.72 -9.58
N TYR A 103 -12.73 -5.90 -9.05
CA TYR A 103 -13.55 -5.00 -9.84
C TYR A 103 -13.04 -3.58 -9.71
N ILE A 104 -12.55 -3.01 -10.82
CA ILE A 104 -12.13 -1.60 -10.88
C ILE A 104 -13.09 -0.83 -11.78
N PRO A 105 -14.02 -0.05 -11.21
CA PRO A 105 -14.95 0.73 -12.00
C PRO A 105 -14.25 1.94 -12.62
N TYR A 106 -14.56 2.24 -13.88
CA TYR A 106 -14.20 3.49 -14.57
C TYR A 106 -12.69 3.79 -14.69
N GLN A 107 -11.89 2.76 -14.96
CA GLN A 107 -10.46 2.96 -15.22
C GLN A 107 -10.21 3.12 -16.73
N TYR A 108 -9.83 4.33 -17.14
CA TYR A 108 -9.53 4.68 -18.54
C TYR A 108 -8.01 4.67 -18.75
N GLY A 109 -7.43 3.50 -19.07
CA GLY A 109 -5.99 3.32 -19.31
C GLY A 109 -5.53 1.86 -19.30
N ALA A 110 -4.27 1.61 -19.63
CA ALA A 110 -3.65 0.29 -19.50
C ALA A 110 -3.10 0.09 -18.07
N TYR A 111 -3.29 -1.10 -17.49
CA TYR A 111 -2.79 -1.45 -16.17
C TYR A 111 -2.14 -2.83 -16.16
N GLN A 112 -1.26 -3.04 -15.18
CA GLN A 112 -0.67 -4.34 -14.88
C GLN A 112 -0.85 -4.61 -13.39
N PHE A 113 -1.51 -5.73 -13.05
CA PHE A 113 -1.50 -6.25 -11.69
C PHE A 113 -0.20 -7.04 -11.50
N LEU A 114 0.50 -6.78 -10.40
CA LEU A 114 1.76 -7.40 -10.01
C LEU A 114 1.63 -8.00 -8.62
#